data_AF-A0A3P7E390-F1
#
_entry.id   AF-A0A3P7E390-F1
#
_cell.length_a   1.000
_cell.length_b   1.000
_cell.length_c   1.000
_cell.angle_alpha   90.00
_cell.angle_beta   90.00
_cell.angle_gamma   90.00
#
_symmetry.space_group_name_H-M   'P 1'
#
loop_
_entity.id
_entity.type
_entity.pdbx_description
1 polymer ?
#
loop_
_entity_poly.entity_id
_entity_poly.type
_entity_poly.pdbx_seq_one_letter_code
_entity_poly.pdbx_strand_id
1 'polypeptide(L)'
;MKQELEQEYLATFKKTVAMHEVFLCRLAAHPVFRNDPNFRIFLEYEQDLSVRAKNKKELVGSFWKRLTQSADEVLLSGQKDVDDFFEHERNYLVEYYTHVKEASSRCDRISRLRKS
;
A
#
# COMPACT_ATOMS: atom_id res chain seq x y z
N MET A 1 -1.84 17.04 -28.38
CA MET A 1 -0.95 17.36 -27.23
C MET A 1 -1.70 17.75 -25.96
N LYS A 2 -2.31 18.95 -25.82
CA LYS A 2 -2.97 19.33 -24.54
C LYS A 2 -4.11 18.37 -24.14
N GLN A 3 -4.99 18.01 -25.08
CA GLN A 3 -6.10 17.10 -24.82
C GLN A 3 -5.65 15.66 -24.47
N GLU A 4 -4.57 15.17 -25.07
CA GLU A 4 -4.04 13.82 -24.76
C GLU A 4 -3.49 13.75 -23.34
N LEU A 5 -2.73 14.78 -22.91
CA LEU A 5 -2.23 14.92 -21.55
C LEU A 5 -3.38 14.97 -20.52
N GLU A 6 -4.44 15.73 -20.82
CA GLU A 6 -5.63 15.80 -19.96
C GLU A 6 -6.34 14.44 -19.85
N GLN A 7 -6.44 13.69 -20.95
CA GLN A 7 -7.03 12.34 -20.95
C GLN A 7 -6.19 11.34 -20.16
N GLU A 8 -4.86 11.36 -20.31
CA GLU A 8 -3.96 10.49 -19.57
C GLU A 8 -3.97 10.80 -18.07
N TYR A 9 -3.99 12.09 -17.71
CA TYR A 9 -4.16 12.53 -16.34
C TYR A 9 -5.48 12.03 -15.76
N LEU A 10 -6.59 12.21 -16.48
CA LEU A 10 -7.91 11.77 -16.03
C LEU A 10 -7.97 10.24 -15.86
N ALA A 11 -7.35 9.48 -16.75
CA ALA A 11 -7.27 8.02 -16.64
C ALA A 11 -6.49 7.59 -15.39
N THR A 12 -5.35 8.22 -15.13
CA THR A 12 -4.53 7.96 -13.93
C THR A 12 -5.27 8.35 -12.66
N PHE A 13 -5.91 9.51 -12.65
CA PHE A 13 -6.72 9.99 -11.53
C PHE A 13 -7.84 8.99 -11.20
N LYS A 14 -8.63 8.57 -12.20
CA LYS A 14 -9.71 7.59 -12.00
C LYS A 14 -9.20 6.26 -11.47
N LYS A 15 -8.07 5.77 -11.97
CA LYS A 15 -7.42 4.55 -11.45
C LYS A 15 -7.04 4.70 -9.99
N THR A 16 -6.43 5.83 -9.63
CA THR A 16 -6.02 6.12 -8.25
C THR A 16 -7.22 6.24 -7.33
N VAL A 17 -8.29 6.94 -7.73
CA VAL A 17 -9.52 7.05 -6.95
C VAL A 17 -10.13 5.67 -6.69
N ALA A 18 -10.26 4.83 -7.73
CA ALA A 18 -10.79 3.48 -7.58
C ALA A 18 -9.91 2.61 -6.64
N MET A 19 -8.59 2.75 -6.68
CA MET A 19 -7.70 2.05 -5.76
C MET A 19 -7.90 2.48 -4.31
N HIS A 20 -8.03 3.79 -4.05
CA HIS A 20 -8.29 4.31 -2.70
C HIS A 20 -9.67 3.89 -2.19
N GLU A 21 -10.69 3.95 -3.04
CA GLU A 21 -12.04 3.49 -2.69
C GLU A 21 -12.03 2.02 -2.27
N VAL A 22 -11.45 1.13 -3.08
CA VAL A 22 -11.33 -0.29 -2.75
C VAL A 22 -10.55 -0.50 -1.45
N PHE A 23 -9.48 0.27 -1.23
CA PHE A 23 -8.70 0.19 0.00
C PHE A 23 -9.53 0.58 1.24
N LEU A 24 -10.25 1.71 1.19
CA LEU A 24 -11.11 2.15 2.29
C LEU A 24 -12.25 1.17 2.55
N CYS A 25 -12.88 0.62 1.50
CA CYS A 25 -13.89 -0.42 1.62
C CYS A 25 -13.35 -1.68 2.32
N ARG A 26 -12.12 -2.10 2.00
CA ARG A 26 -11.48 -3.24 2.68
C ARG A 26 -11.21 -2.98 4.15
N LEU A 27 -10.74 -1.78 4.50
CA LEU A 27 -10.57 -1.39 5.91
C LEU A 27 -11.89 -1.39 6.67
N ALA A 28 -12.93 -0.80 6.08
CA ALA A 28 -14.28 -0.74 6.67
C ALA A 28 -14.93 -2.13 6.83
N ALA A 29 -14.61 -3.08 5.94
CA ALA A 29 -15.11 -4.46 6.02
C ALA A 29 -14.35 -5.31 7.06
N HIS A 30 -13.13 -4.94 7.44
CA HIS A 30 -12.31 -5.73 8.35
C HIS A 30 -12.78 -5.59 9.81
N PRO A 31 -13.00 -6.70 10.56
CA PRO A 31 -13.60 -6.65 11.90
C PRO A 31 -12.77 -5.86 12.91
N VAL A 32 -11.44 -5.79 12.73
CA VAL A 32 -10.53 -5.03 13.59
C VAL A 32 -10.42 -3.58 13.14
N PHE A 33 -10.15 -3.33 11.85
CA PHE A 33 -9.78 -1.99 11.37
C PHE A 33 -10.98 -1.05 11.29
N ARG A 34 -12.19 -1.58 11.09
CA ARG A 34 -13.41 -0.77 11.11
C ARG A 34 -13.64 -0.03 12.43
N ASN A 35 -13.08 -0.54 13.52
CA ASN A 35 -13.22 0.02 14.87
C ASN A 35 -12.04 0.92 15.25
N ASP A 36 -11.07 1.15 14.34
CA ASP A 36 -9.93 2.01 14.63
C ASP A 36 -10.38 3.49 14.73
N PRO A 37 -10.07 4.19 15.83
CA PRO A 37 -10.46 5.59 16.00
C PRO A 37 -9.90 6.52 14.94
N ASN A 38 -8.67 6.29 14.46
CA ASN A 38 -8.06 7.13 13.42
C ASN A 38 -8.75 6.89 12.07
N PHE A 39 -9.18 5.67 11.79
CA PHE A 39 -9.96 5.39 10.58
C PHE A 39 -11.30 6.14 10.60
N ARG A 40 -11.97 6.17 11.76
CA ARG A 40 -13.21 6.95 11.92
C ARG A 40 -12.98 8.45 11.76
N ILE A 41 -11.95 9.00 12.41
CA ILE A 41 -11.58 10.40 12.27
C ILE A 41 -11.25 10.72 10.81
N PHE A 42 -10.47 9.87 10.13
CA PHE A 42 -10.10 10.08 8.73
C PHE A 42 -11.33 10.20 7.82
N LEU A 43 -12.41 9.46 8.09
CA LEU A 43 -13.65 9.50 7.29
C LEU A 43 -14.59 10.66 7.67
N GLU A 44 -14.61 11.08 8.93
CA GLU A 44 -15.54 12.09 9.46
C GLU A 44 -14.94 13.50 9.53
N TYR A 45 -13.62 13.65 9.34
CA TYR A 45 -12.95 14.94 9.47
C TYR A 45 -13.23 15.84 8.27
N GLU A 46 -14.03 16.89 8.47
CA GLU A 46 -14.43 17.84 7.44
C GLU A 46 -13.50 19.08 7.32
N GLN A 47 -12.57 19.25 8.27
CA GLN A 47 -11.68 20.41 8.28
C GLN A 47 -10.39 20.12 7.48
N ASP A 48 -9.61 21.15 7.21
CA ASP A 48 -8.27 20.98 6.65
C ASP A 48 -7.33 20.42 7.71
N LEU A 49 -6.76 19.23 7.44
CA LEU A 49 -5.66 18.70 8.23
C LEU A 49 -4.43 19.56 7.96
N SER A 50 -4.19 20.56 8.81
CA SER A 50 -2.93 21.32 8.81
C SER A 50 -1.82 20.45 9.39
N VAL A 51 -1.40 19.41 8.67
CA VAL A 51 -0.25 18.60 9.09
C VAL A 51 1.00 19.43 8.77
N ARG A 52 1.58 20.06 9.79
CA ARG A 52 2.84 20.79 9.62
C ARG A 52 3.85 19.85 8.97
N ALA A 53 4.40 20.25 7.82
CA ALA A 53 5.48 19.51 7.19
C ALA A 53 6.61 19.28 8.22
N LYS A 54 7.15 18.06 8.26
CA LYS A 54 8.25 17.72 9.17
C LYS A 54 9.41 18.68 8.92
N ASN A 55 9.87 19.35 9.96
CA ASN A 55 11.02 20.24 9.82
C ASN A 55 12.30 19.41 9.59
N LYS A 56 13.40 20.05 9.14
CA LYS A 56 14.67 19.34 8.86
C LYS A 56 15.12 18.47 10.04
N LYS A 57 14.93 18.93 11.28
CA LYS A 57 15.32 18.20 12.50
C LYS A 57 14.48 16.93 12.70
N GLU A 58 13.18 16.98 12.44
CA GLU A 58 12.25 15.84 12.51
C GLU A 58 12.50 14.82 11.40
N LEU A 59 12.84 15.28 10.19
CA LEU A 59 13.24 14.41 9.08
C LEU A 59 14.52 13.64 9.40
N VAL A 60 15.55 14.35 9.86
CA VAL A 60 16.82 13.72 10.27
C VAL A 60 16.59 12.77 11.45
N GLY A 61 15.85 13.19 12.47
CA GLY A 61 15.49 12.33 13.61
C GLY A 61 14.70 11.09 13.19
N SER A 62 13.78 11.21 12.23
CA SER A 62 13.05 10.08 11.69
C SER A 62 13.95 9.15 10.88
N PHE A 63 14.98 9.67 10.20
CA PHE A 63 15.97 8.86 9.50
C PHE A 63 16.84 8.08 10.47
N TRP A 64 17.32 8.71 11.55
CA TRP A 64 18.06 8.02 12.63
C TRP A 64 17.20 6.98 13.37
N LYS A 65 15.91 7.26 13.61
CA LYS A 65 14.98 6.27 14.17
C LYS A 65 14.81 5.06 13.24
N ARG A 66 14.69 5.27 11.93
CA ARG A 66 14.63 4.15 10.97
C ARG A 66 15.93 3.35 10.93
N LEU A 67 17.08 4.01 11.00
CA LEU A 67 18.38 3.33 11.06
C LEU A 67 18.55 2.50 12.33
N THR A 68 18.14 3.03 13.49
CA THR A 68 18.19 2.30 14.77
C THR A 68 17.19 1.15 14.82
N GLN A 69 15.98 1.32 14.28
CA GLN A 69 15.03 0.22 14.09
C GLN A 69 15.58 -0.86 13.15
N SER A 70 16.21 -0.45 12.03
CA SER A 70 16.82 -1.40 11.10
C SER A 70 17.99 -2.15 11.74
N ALA A 71 18.74 -1.52 12.65
CA ALA A 71 19.79 -2.19 13.43
C ALA A 71 19.20 -3.18 14.45
N ASP A 72 18.10 -2.84 15.13
CA ASP A 72 17.35 -3.77 16.00
C ASP A 72 16.79 -4.96 15.20
N GLU A 73 16.29 -4.71 14.00
CA GLU A 73 15.77 -5.75 13.09
C GLU A 73 16.89 -6.69 12.61
N VAL A 74 18.10 -6.16 12.38
CA VAL A 74 19.30 -6.96 12.09
C VAL A 74 19.80 -7.71 13.32
N LEU A 75 19.71 -7.12 14.52
CA LEU A 75 20.04 -7.81 15.78
C LEU A 75 19.08 -8.97 16.05
N LEU A 76 17.80 -8.80 15.73
CA LEU A 76 16.77 -9.82 15.84
C LEU A 76 16.82 -10.86 14.70
N SER A 77 17.49 -10.58 13.58
CA SER A 77 17.64 -11.55 12.47
C SER A 77 18.46 -12.80 12.84
N GLY A 78 19.22 -12.76 13.95
CA GLY A 78 19.89 -13.91 14.53
C GLY A 78 19.00 -14.76 15.45
N GLN A 79 17.83 -14.25 15.83
CA GLN A 79 16.86 -15.00 16.62
C GLN A 79 16.08 -15.91 15.69
N LYS A 80 16.54 -17.16 15.59
CA LYS A 80 15.93 -18.22 14.80
C LYS A 80 14.66 -18.73 15.47
N ASP A 81 13.66 -17.87 15.64
CA ASP A 81 12.27 -18.29 15.78
C ASP A 81 11.65 -18.23 14.37
N VAL A 82 12.21 -19.04 13.47
CA VAL A 82 11.55 -19.33 12.19
C VAL A 82 10.40 -20.27 12.56
N ASP A 83 9.27 -19.69 12.94
CA ASP A 83 8.03 -20.43 13.12
C ASP A 83 7.70 -21.10 11.77
N ASP A 84 7.59 -22.43 11.78
CA ASP A 84 7.22 -23.22 10.59
C ASP A 84 5.94 -22.65 9.95
N PHE A 85 5.04 -22.07 10.76
CA PHE A 85 3.86 -21.36 10.28
C PHE A 85 4.22 -20.17 9.38
N PHE A 86 5.11 -19.27 9.81
CA PHE A 86 5.45 -18.08 9.02
C PHE A 86 6.26 -18.43 7.77
N GLU A 87 7.10 -19.46 7.82
CA GLU A 87 7.77 -19.97 6.62
C GLU A 87 6.76 -20.54 5.62
N HIS A 88 5.80 -21.33 6.09
CA HIS A 88 4.71 -21.85 5.26
C HIS A 88 3.87 -20.74 4.64
N GLU A 89 3.38 -19.79 5.45
CA GLU A 89 2.57 -18.65 4.99
C GLU A 89 3.34 -17.78 3.99
N ARG A 90 4.64 -17.53 4.24
CA ARG A 90 5.50 -16.80 3.30
C ARG A 90 5.57 -17.51 1.96
N ASN A 91 5.80 -18.82 1.95
CA ASN A 91 5.88 -19.59 0.71
C ASN A 91 4.54 -19.59 -0.04
N TYR A 92 3.42 -19.77 0.68
CA TYR A 92 2.08 -19.66 0.12
C TYR A 92 1.82 -18.28 -0.50
N LEU A 93 2.16 -17.19 0.20
CA LEU A 93 1.97 -15.82 -0.31
C LEU A 93 2.79 -15.55 -1.58
N VAL A 94 4.02 -16.07 -1.67
CA VAL A 94 4.87 -15.93 -2.86
C VAL A 94 4.27 -16.67 -4.06
N GLU A 95 3.80 -17.89 -3.86
CA GLU A 95 3.16 -18.68 -4.92
C GLU A 95 1.84 -18.05 -5.36
N TYR A 96 0.98 -17.68 -4.41
CA TYR A 96 -0.28 -16.98 -4.67
C TYR A 96 -0.06 -15.68 -5.45
N TYR A 97 0.91 -14.85 -5.04
CA TYR A 97 1.24 -13.62 -5.75
C TYR A 97 1.71 -13.89 -7.19
N THR A 98 2.51 -14.94 -7.39
CA THR A 98 2.96 -15.34 -8.74
C THR A 98 1.78 -15.68 -9.63
N HIS A 99 0.83 -16.47 -9.14
CA HIS A 99 -0.39 -16.80 -9.89
C HIS A 99 -1.24 -15.58 -10.22
N VAL A 100 -1.45 -14.68 -9.26
CA VAL A 100 -2.21 -13.43 -9.49
C VAL A 100 -1.51 -12.55 -10.52
N LYS A 101 -0.19 -12.41 -10.43
CA LYS A 101 0.63 -11.62 -11.36
C LYS A 101 0.54 -12.19 -12.78
N GLU A 102 0.65 -13.50 -12.93
CA GLU A 102 0.49 -14.17 -14.22
C GLU A 102 -0.90 -13.94 -14.81
N ALA A 103 -1.96 -14.15 -14.02
CA ALA A 103 -3.33 -13.93 -14.46
C ALA A 103 -3.56 -12.47 -14.91
N SER A 104 -3.09 -11.50 -14.12
CA SER A 104 -3.15 -10.08 -14.46
C SER A 104 -2.44 -9.79 -15.78
N SER A 105 -1.21 -10.32 -15.97
CA SER A 105 -0.44 -10.11 -17.19
C SER A 105 -1.14 -10.66 -18.45
N ARG A 106 -1.81 -11.81 -18.31
CA ARG A 106 -2.60 -12.44 -19.39
C ARG A 106 -3.81 -11.57 -19.72
N CYS A 107 -4.53 -11.07 -18.71
CA CYS A 107 -5.65 -10.14 -18.89
C CYS A 107 -5.22 -8.84 -19.58
N ASP A 108 -4.06 -8.29 -19.22
CA ASP A 108 -3.52 -7.08 -19.85
C ASP A 108 -3.12 -7.33 -21.31
N ARG A 109 -2.58 -8.51 -21.63
CA ARG A 109 -2.27 -8.89 -23.01
C ARG A 109 -3.54 -8.99 -23.85
N ILE A 110 -4.57 -9.67 -23.36
CA ILE A 110 -5.86 -9.80 -24.05
C ILE A 110 -6.51 -8.42 -24.23
N SER A 111 -6.47 -7.56 -23.22
CA SER A 111 -7.04 -6.21 -23.27
C SER A 111 -6.36 -5.33 -24.31
N ARG A 112 -5.04 -5.50 -24.51
CA ARG A 112 -4.29 -4.81 -25.57
C ARG A 112 -4.66 -5.34 -26.96
N LEU A 113 -4.73 -6.66 -27.13
CA LEU A 113 -5.09 -7.30 -28.40
C LEU A 113 -6.53 -7.01 -28.85
N ARG A 114 -7.44 -6.68 -27.92
CA ARG A 114 -8.83 -6.29 -28.25
C ARG A 114 -8.98 -4.83 -28.67
N LYS A 115 -7.97 -3.99 -28.41
CA LYS A 115 -7.98 -2.56 -28.78
C LYS A 115 -7.39 -2.30 -30.18
N SER A 116 -6.62 -3.25 -30.71
CA SER A 116 -6.17 -3.30 -32.12
C SER A 116 -7.22 -3.99 -32.99
#